data_AF-A0A7J9GA51-F1
#
_entry.id   AF-A0A7J9GA51-F1
#
_cell.length_a   1.000
_cell.length_b   1.000
_cell.length_c   1.000
_cell.angle_alpha   90.00
_cell.angle_beta   90.00
_cell.angle_gamma   90.00
#
_symmetry.space_group_name_H-M   'P 1'
#
loop_
_entity.id
_entity.type
_entity.pdbx_description
1 polymer ?
#
loop_
_entity_poly.entity_id
_entity_poly.type
_entity_poly.pdbx_seq_one_letter_code
_entity_poly.pdbx_strand_id
1 'polypeptide(L)' 'DTWVYLSTDGAVARDSGYATTGGVARDQDGNWIVGFNRFLGVCSPFEAEVWGILDGILILFNKGIDGSLL' A
#
# COMPACT_ATOMS: atom_id res chain seq x y z
N ASP A 1 21.19 -1.53 9.62
CA ASP A 1 19.84 -1.98 9.23
C ASP A 1 19.00 -0.78 8.87
N THR A 2 18.62 -0.69 7.61
CA THR A 2 17.78 0.39 7.07
C THR A 2 16.37 -0.16 7.00
N TRP A 3 15.41 0.46 7.70
CA TRP A 3 14.02 0.00 7.72
C TRP A 3 13.17 0.82 6.75
N VAL A 4 12.21 0.15 6.11
CA VAL A 4 11.19 0.81 5.30
C VAL A 4 9.83 0.57 5.95
N TYR A 5 9.14 1.67 6.25
CA TYR A 5 7.78 1.65 6.78
C TYR A 5 6.78 1.78 5.64
N LEU A 6 5.89 0.81 5.51
CA LEU A 6 4.78 0.84 4.56
C LEU A 6 3.47 1.15 5.30
N SER A 7 2.87 2.30 5.00
CA SER A 7 1.53 2.68 5.48
C SER A 7 0.54 2.59 4.33
N THR A 8 -0.58 1.90 4.54
CA THR A 8 -1.63 1.71 3.54
C THR A 8 -3.00 2.05 4.10
N ASP A 9 -3.92 2.42 3.23
CA ASP A 9 -5.31 2.70 3.58
C ASP A 9 -6.24 2.35 2.42
N GLY A 10 -7.38 1.73 2.74
CA GLY A 10 -8.44 1.40 1.80
C GLY A 10 -9.68 2.27 2.04
N ALA A 11 -10.34 2.71 0.97
CA ALA A 11 -11.58 3.48 1.07
C ALA A 11 -12.66 2.88 0.16
N VAL A 12 -13.89 2.82 0.65
CA VAL A 12 -15.07 2.37 -0.10
C VAL A 12 -16.18 3.41 0.01
N ALA A 13 -16.65 3.92 -1.12
CA ALA A 13 -17.75 4.84 -1.22
C ALA A 13 -19.07 4.12 -0.90
N ARG A 14 -19.87 4.69 0.02
CA ARG A 14 -21.10 4.03 0.53
C ARG A 14 -22.23 3.95 -0.49
N ASP A 15 -22.27 4.89 -1.43
CA ASP A 15 -23.33 5.06 -2.42
C ASP A 15 -23.15 4.15 -3.65
N SER A 16 -21.92 4.07 -4.15
CA SER A 16 -21.55 3.31 -5.35
C SER A 16 -20.92 1.95 -5.04
N GLY A 17 -20.41 1.76 -3.82
CA GLY A 17 -19.56 0.63 -3.48
C GLY A 17 -18.16 0.71 -4.11
N TYR A 18 -17.82 1.83 -4.77
CA TYR A 18 -16.53 2.00 -5.41
C TYR A 18 -15.41 2.10 -4.39
N ALA A 19 -14.35 1.35 -4.64
CA ALA A 19 -13.25 1.15 -3.75
C ALA A 19 -11.94 1.65 -4.38
N THR A 20 -11.11 2.24 -3.54
CA THR A 20 -9.73 2.60 -3.84
C THR A 20 -8.84 2.12 -2.72
N THR A 21 -7.58 1.88 -3.02
CA THR A 21 -6.55 1.73 -2.00
C THR A 21 -5.36 2.60 -2.33
N GLY A 22 -4.53 2.87 -1.34
CA GLY A 22 -3.28 3.58 -1.53
C GLY A 22 -2.37 3.45 -0.34
N GLY A 23 -1.21 4.08 -0.46
CA GLY A 23 -0.23 4.04 0.61
C GLY A 23 1.03 4.81 0.29
N VAL A 24 1.91 4.83 1.28
CA VAL A 24 3.21 5.50 1.22
C VAL A 24 4.25 4.63 1.93
N ALA A 25 5.42 4.53 1.31
CA ALA A 25 6.61 3.96 1.90
C ALA A 25 7.56 5.07 2.32
N ARG A 26 8.12 4.94 3.53
CA ARG A 26 9.07 5.89 4.12
C ARG A 26 10.31 5.17 4.64
N ASP A 27 11.45 5.85 4.65
CA ASP A 27 12.65 5.35 5.32
C ASP A 27 12.54 5.51 6.86
N GLN A 28 13.58 5.10 7.59
CA GLN A 28 13.56 5.17 9.05
C GLN A 28 13.48 6.59 9.63
N ASP A 29 13.89 7.60 8.84
CA ASP A 29 13.87 9.01 9.25
C ASP A 29 12.53 9.66 8.86
N GLY A 30 11.63 8.90 8.25
CA GLY A 30 10.32 9.35 7.79
C GLY A 30 10.34 10.03 6.43
N ASN A 31 11.46 10.01 5.70
CA ASN A 31 11.52 10.57 4.36
C ASN A 31 10.71 9.71 3.40
N TRP A 32 10.04 10.38 2.45
CA TRP A 32 9.22 9.72 1.44
C TRP A 32 10.10 8.93 0.45
N ILE A 33 9.81 7.64 0.27
CA ILE A 33 10.43 6.79 -0.77
C ILE A 33 9.51 6.68 -2.00
N VAL A 34 8.26 6.25 -1.80
CA VAL A 34 7.26 6.11 -2.88
C VAL A 34 5.84 6.16 -2.31
N GLY A 35 4.91 6.72 -3.09
CA GLY A 35 3.48 6.66 -2.80
C GLY A 35 2.74 6.01 -3.97
N PHE A 36 1.58 5.42 -3.68
CA PHE A 36 0.76 4.75 -4.68
C PHE A 36 -0.73 4.86 -4.37
N ASN A 37 -1.54 4.65 -5.41
CA ASN A 37 -2.98 4.51 -5.31
C ASN A 37 -3.48 3.60 -6.45
N ARG A 38 -4.57 2.86 -6.21
CA ARG A 38 -5.22 2.02 -7.22
C ARG A 38 -6.74 2.08 -7.06
N PHE A 39 -7.45 2.22 -8.17
CA PHE A 39 -8.90 2.00 -8.22
C PHE A 39 -9.19 0.50 -8.30
N LEU A 40 -10.02 0.00 -7.39
CA LEU A 40 -10.30 -1.44 -7.23
C LEU A 40 -11.64 -1.88 -7.85
N GLY A 41 -12.45 -0.95 -8.33
CA GLY A 41 -13.82 -1.27 -8.73
C GLY A 41 -14.72 -1.36 -7.50
N VAL A 42 -15.56 -2.39 -7.41
CA VAL A 42 -16.45 -2.61 -6.26
C VAL A 42 -15.90 -3.75 -5.40
N CYS A 43 -15.58 -3.46 -4.14
CA CYS A 43 -15.19 -4.48 -3.15
C CYS A 43 -15.55 -4.02 -1.73
N SER A 44 -15.44 -4.93 -0.77
CA SER A 44 -15.63 -4.64 0.65
C SER A 44 -14.48 -3.80 1.22
N PRO A 45 -14.70 -3.06 2.32
CA PRO A 45 -13.63 -2.34 3.01
C PRO A 45 -12.44 -3.25 3.37
N PHE A 46 -12.72 -4.48 3.82
CA PHE A 46 -11.68 -5.46 4.13
C PHE A 46 -10.81 -5.81 2.90
N GLU A 47 -11.43 -6.03 1.74
CA GLU A 47 -10.69 -6.27 0.50
C GLU A 47 -9.86 -5.05 0.09
N ALA A 48 -10.38 -3.83 0.26
CA ALA A 48 -9.64 -2.61 -0.06
C ALA A 48 -8.36 -2.44 0.76
N GLU A 49 -8.40 -2.79 2.06
CA GLU A 49 -7.23 -2.78 2.94
C GLU A 49 -6.19 -3.83 2.52
N VAL A 50 -6.64 -5.07 2.28
CA VAL A 50 -5.74 -6.18 1.90
C VAL A 50 -5.07 -5.91 0.55
N TRP A 51 -5.81 -5.35 -0.41
CA TRP A 51 -5.22 -4.94 -1.69
C TRP A 51 -4.16 -3.85 -1.53
N GLY A 52 -4.35 -2.91 -0.61
CA GLY A 52 -3.35 -1.88 -0.31
C GLY A 52 -2.03 -2.46 0.19
N ILE A 53 -2.12 -3.40 1.14
CA ILE A 53 -0.95 -4.11 1.68
C ILE A 53 -0.23 -4.87 0.56
N LEU A 54 -0.97 -5.64 -0.25
CA LEU A 54 -0.40 -6.42 -1.35
C LEU A 54 0.27 -5.53 -2.40
N ASP A 55 -0.41 -4.48 -2.85
CA ASP A 55 0.13 -3.54 -3.84
C ASP A 55 1.39 -2.87 -3.32
N GLY A 56 1.37 -2.39 -2.07
CA GLY A 56 2.52 -1.75 -1.43
C GLY A 56 3.73 -2.68 -1.32
N ILE A 57 3.53 -3.93 -0.89
CA ILE A 57 4.59 -4.94 -0.80
C ILE A 57 5.19 -5.23 -2.19
N LEU A 58 4.35 -5.44 -3.20
CA LEU A 58 4.81 -5.71 -4.57
C LEU A 58 5.58 -4.51 -5.17
N ILE A 59 5.14 -3.28 -4.90
CA ILE A 59 5.84 -2.07 -5.33
C ILE A 59 7.22 -1.97 -4.68
N LEU A 60 7.35 -2.29 -3.39
CA LEU A 60 8.64 -2.29 -2.70
C LEU A 60 9.57 -3.38 -3.23
N PHE A 61 9.08 -4.60 -3.41
CA PHE A 61 9.86 -5.68 -4.03
C PHE A 61 10.35 -5.32 -5.43
N ASN A 62 9.49 -4.76 -6.27
CA ASN A 62 9.87 -4.33 -7.63
C ASN A 62 10.88 -3.17 -7.65
N LYS A 63 11.03 -2.44 -6.54
CA LYS A 63 12.06 -1.41 -6.35
C LYS A 63 13.39 -1.94 -5.82
N GLY A 64 13.50 -3.26 -5.59
CA GLY A 64 14.68 -3.86 -4.96
C GLY A 64 14.77 -3.56 -3.47
N ILE A 65 13.64 -3.22 -2.83
CA ILE A 65 13.51 -3.20 -1.37
C ILE A 65 13.02 -4.58 -1.00
N ASP A 66 13.94 -5.55 -1.03
CA ASP A 66 13.68 -6.92 -0.63
C ASP A 66 14.02 -7.10 0.85
N GLY A 67 13.14 -7.80 1.58
CA GLY A 67 13.41 -8.25 2.93
C GLY A 67 14.43 -9.39 2.98
N SER A 68 15.44 -9.41 2.09
CA SER A 68 16.45 -10.46 1.99
C SER A 68 17.48 -10.34 3.12
N LEU A 69 17.00 -10.42 4.35
CA LEU A 69 17.68 -10.84 5.57
C LEU A 69 16.71 -11.71 6.40
N LEU A 70 15.86 -12.50 5.74
CA LEU A 70 15.25 -13.69 6.35
C LEU A 70 16.18 -14.88 6.18
#